data_AF-A0AAE3R1H1-F1
#
_entry.id   AF-A0AAE3R1H1-F1
#
_cell.length_a   1.000
_cell.length_b   1.000
_cell.length_c   1.000
_cell.angle_alpha   90.00
_cell.angle_beta   90.00
_cell.angle_gamma   90.00
#
_symmetry.space_group_name_H-M   'P 1'
#
loop_
_entity.id
_entity.type
_entity.pdbx_description
1 polymer ?
#
loop_
_entity_poly.entity_id
_entity_poly.type
_entity_poly.pdbx_seq_one_letter_code
_entity_poly.pdbx_strand_id
1 'polypeptide(L)'
;MNLQLKAITANHRIVTKMGWGPVNVYHSEEVKEIANTLESLEESILIEEFDPQHYIEQQIYPRHYKWKNDDIYNMLNQFKNLTSFLKKASDNGKGMYRLVV
;
A
#
# COMPACT_ATOMS: atom_id res chain seq x y z
N MET A 1 3.70 -14.14 -10.42
CA MET A 1 2.86 -13.87 -9.22
C MET A 1 3.76 -13.22 -8.17
N ASN A 2 3.72 -11.89 -8.09
CA ASN A 2 4.76 -11.01 -7.53
C ASN A 2 4.92 -11.10 -6.00
N LEU A 3 6.18 -11.18 -5.54
CA LEU A 3 6.59 -11.06 -4.14
C LEU A 3 6.15 -9.72 -3.49
N GLN A 4 5.94 -8.68 -4.29
CA GLN A 4 5.57 -7.34 -3.83
C GLN A 4 4.14 -7.25 -3.25
N LEU A 5 3.18 -8.05 -3.73
CA LEU A 5 1.83 -8.06 -3.15
C LEU A 5 1.82 -8.70 -1.75
N LYS A 6 2.72 -9.66 -1.52
CA LYS A 6 2.83 -10.37 -0.23
C LYS A 6 3.24 -9.46 0.93
N ALA A 7 4.01 -8.40 0.70
CA ALA A 7 4.45 -7.52 1.79
C ALA A 7 3.25 -6.91 2.56
N ILE A 8 2.19 -6.50 1.86
CA ILE A 8 1.00 -5.91 2.50
C ILE A 8 -0.02 -6.98 2.89
N THR A 9 -0.03 -8.15 2.25
CA THR A 9 -1.11 -9.14 2.40
C THR A 9 -0.71 -10.54 2.89
N ALA A 10 0.54 -10.85 3.25
CA ALA A 10 0.93 -12.24 3.48
C ALA A 10 0.89 -12.75 4.92
N ASN A 11 0.98 -11.90 5.95
CA ASN A 11 1.16 -12.36 7.33
C ASN A 11 0.18 -11.72 8.35
N HIS A 12 -1.03 -11.38 7.92
CA HIS A 12 -1.98 -10.70 8.79
C HIS A 12 -2.75 -11.65 9.72
N ARG A 13 -2.79 -11.31 11.02
CA ARG A 13 -3.86 -11.76 11.92
C ARG A 13 -5.08 -10.87 11.70
N ILE A 14 -6.18 -11.46 11.23
CA ILE A 14 -7.48 -10.77 11.15
C ILE A 14 -8.05 -10.71 12.57
N VAL A 15 -8.05 -9.52 13.17
CA VAL A 15 -8.52 -9.35 14.56
C VAL A 15 -10.03 -9.08 14.62
N THR A 16 -10.59 -8.38 13.61
CA THR A 16 -12.02 -8.07 13.54
C THR A 16 -12.43 -7.61 12.12
N LYS A 17 -13.74 -7.49 11.88
CA LYS A 17 -14.31 -6.82 10.70
C LYS A 17 -14.76 -5.42 11.12
N MET A 18 -14.03 -4.40 10.70
CA MET A 18 -14.36 -2.99 10.93
C MET A 18 -14.15 -2.25 9.61
N GLY A 19 -15.05 -1.34 9.24
CA GLY A 19 -15.03 -0.69 7.93
C GLY A 19 -15.45 -1.63 6.78
N TRP A 20 -14.80 -1.50 5.62
CA TRP A 20 -15.17 -2.20 4.38
C TRP A 20 -14.36 -3.49 4.16
N GLY A 21 -13.56 -3.91 5.16
CA GLY A 21 -12.69 -5.08 5.05
C GLY A 21 -12.15 -5.57 6.41
N PRO A 22 -11.24 -6.56 6.40
CA PRO A 22 -10.60 -7.04 7.62
C PRO A 22 -9.62 -5.99 8.17
N VAL A 23 -9.56 -5.88 9.50
CA VAL A 23 -8.46 -5.19 10.18
C VAL A 23 -7.24 -6.12 10.17
N ASN A 24 -6.17 -5.66 9.52
CA ASN A 24 -4.91 -6.40 9.44
C ASN A 24 -3.96 -5.83 10.49
N VAL A 25 -3.37 -6.68 11.31
CA VAL A 25 -2.36 -6.28 12.30
C VAL A 25 -1.00 -6.84 11.90
N TYR A 26 0.04 -6.04 12.06
CA TYR A 26 1.43 -6.35 11.73
C TYR A 26 2.31 -6.07 12.95
N HIS A 27 3.14 -7.03 13.31
CA HIS A 27 4.18 -6.89 14.32
C HIS A 27 5.31 -5.97 13.83
N SER A 28 6.13 -5.48 14.75
CA SER A 28 7.20 -4.53 14.45
C SER A 28 8.23 -5.05 13.43
N GLU A 29 8.50 -6.36 13.44
CA GLU A 29 9.41 -7.00 12.47
C GLU A 29 8.83 -6.97 11.05
N GLU A 30 7.53 -7.23 10.91
CA GLU A 30 6.83 -7.19 9.64
C GLU A 30 6.73 -5.75 9.10
N VAL A 31 6.47 -4.78 9.99
CA VAL A 31 6.50 -3.35 9.63
C VAL A 31 7.86 -2.95 9.09
N LYS A 32 8.95 -3.44 9.69
CA LYS A 32 10.31 -3.19 9.22
C LYS A 32 10.57 -3.81 7.85
N GLU A 33 10.12 -5.04 7.61
CA GLU A 33 10.23 -5.69 6.29
C GLU A 33 9.47 -4.90 5.22
N ILE A 34 8.23 -4.48 5.51
CA ILE A 34 7.42 -3.67 4.61
C ILE A 34 8.10 -2.33 4.33
N ALA A 35 8.55 -1.62 5.37
CA ALA A 35 9.21 -0.32 5.22
C ALA A 35 10.43 -0.40 4.29
N ASN A 36 11.33 -1.38 4.51
CA ASN A 36 12.50 -1.58 3.67
C ASN A 36 12.10 -1.94 2.22
N THR A 37 11.07 -2.76 2.04
CA THR A 37 10.57 -3.13 0.71
C THR A 37 10.07 -1.90 -0.05
N LEU A 38 9.27 -1.05 0.60
CA LEU A 38 8.73 0.16 -0.04
C LEU A 38 9.81 1.21 -0.31
N GLU A 39 10.82 1.35 0.56
CA GLU A 39 11.97 2.23 0.33
C GLU A 39 12.83 1.80 -0.85
N SER A 40 12.82 0.50 -1.20
CA SER A 40 13.59 -0.02 -2.34
C SER A 40 12.92 0.19 -3.71
N LEU A 41 11.66 0.65 -3.75
CA LEU A 41 10.94 0.88 -4.99
C LEU A 41 11.31 2.22 -5.61
N GLU A 42 11.70 2.21 -6.88
CA GLU A 42 12.00 3.43 -7.63
C GLU A 42 10.74 4.10 -8.17
N GLU A 43 10.64 5.41 -7.99
CA GLU A 43 9.51 6.23 -8.46
C GLU A 43 9.34 6.17 -9.99
N SER A 44 10.44 6.10 -10.74
CA SER A 44 10.45 5.93 -12.20
C SER A 44 9.68 4.69 -12.64
N ILE A 45 9.93 3.56 -11.98
CA ILE A 45 9.25 2.28 -12.26
C ILE A 45 7.75 2.39 -11.96
N LEU A 46 7.39 3.03 -10.84
CA LEU A 46 5.98 3.21 -10.48
C LEU A 46 5.22 4.09 -11.49
N ILE A 47 5.90 5.08 -12.08
CA ILE A 47 5.33 5.93 -13.13
C ILE A 47 5.17 5.15 -14.43
N GLU A 48 6.18 4.38 -14.82
CA GLU A 48 6.18 3.59 -16.05
C GLU A 48 5.07 2.52 -16.04
N GLU A 49 4.85 1.88 -14.90
CA GLU A 49 3.85 0.82 -14.72
C GLU A 49 2.41 1.36 -14.50
N PHE A 50 2.23 2.68 -14.39
CA PHE A 50 0.90 3.25 -14.18
C PHE A 50 0.09 3.30 -15.48
N ASP A 51 -0.95 2.48 -15.54
CA ASP A 51 -1.92 2.46 -16.64
C ASP A 51 -3.33 2.80 -16.14
N PRO A 52 -3.86 4.02 -16.38
CA PRO A 52 -5.20 4.38 -15.95
C PRO A 52 -6.29 3.57 -16.68
N GLN A 53 -6.04 3.10 -17.90
CA GLN A 53 -7.01 2.29 -18.63
C GLN A 53 -7.16 0.92 -17.96
N HIS A 54 -6.04 0.31 -17.55
CA HIS A 54 -6.07 -0.92 -16.75
C HIS A 54 -6.91 -0.76 -15.48
N TYR A 55 -6.78 0.36 -14.77
CA TYR A 55 -7.53 0.60 -13.53
C TYR A 55 -9.04 0.72 -13.77
N ILE A 56 -9.44 1.34 -14.89
CA ILE A 56 -10.85 1.45 -15.31
C ILE A 56 -11.41 0.08 -15.67
N GLU A 57 -10.68 -0.70 -16.46
CA GLU A 57 -11.09 -2.03 -16.91
C GLU A 57 -11.23 -3.02 -15.75
N GLN A 58 -10.29 -2.97 -14.80
CA GLN A 58 -10.32 -3.80 -13.60
C GLN A 58 -11.28 -3.29 -12.51
N GLN A 59 -12.01 -2.19 -12.76
CA GLN A 59 -12.93 -1.58 -11.80
C GLN A 59 -12.26 -1.31 -10.44
N ILE A 60 -11.00 -0.86 -10.46
CA ILE A 60 -10.24 -0.54 -9.25
C ILE A 60 -10.96 0.60 -8.52
N TYR A 61 -11.14 0.44 -7.20
CA TYR A 61 -11.77 1.45 -6.36
C TYR A 61 -11.04 2.79 -6.48
N PRO A 62 -11.75 3.93 -6.62
CA PRO A 62 -13.20 4.07 -6.53
C PRO A 62 -13.93 3.58 -7.79
N ARG A 63 -14.91 2.69 -7.61
CA ARG A 63 -15.72 2.17 -8.71
C ARG A 63 -16.47 3.39 -9.30
N HIS A 64 -16.38 3.58 -10.61
CA HIS A 64 -16.88 4.76 -11.35
C HIS A 64 -15.98 6.01 -11.38
N TYR A 65 -14.81 5.98 -10.75
CA TYR A 65 -13.80 7.00 -11.01
C TYR A 65 -13.17 6.80 -12.39
N LYS A 66 -12.99 7.88 -13.14
CA LYS A 66 -12.28 7.87 -14.43
C LYS A 66 -10.83 8.21 -14.17
N TRP A 67 -10.01 7.18 -13.99
CA TRP A 67 -8.56 7.32 -13.84
C TRP A 67 -7.96 8.07 -15.04
N LYS A 68 -6.98 8.92 -14.75
CA LYS A 68 -6.26 9.78 -15.69
C LYS A 68 -4.77 9.62 -15.46
N ASN A 69 -3.97 9.95 -16.48
CA ASN A 69 -2.50 9.90 -16.39
C ASN A 69 -1.97 10.69 -15.19
N ASP A 70 -2.53 11.87 -14.90
CA ASP A 70 -2.06 12.72 -13.81
C ASP A 70 -2.39 12.19 -12.41
N ASP A 71 -3.27 11.18 -12.27
CA ASP A 71 -3.59 10.59 -10.96
C ASP A 71 -2.38 9.90 -10.33
N ILE A 72 -1.39 9.51 -11.15
CA ILE A 72 -0.12 8.95 -10.66
C ILE A 72 0.57 9.88 -9.68
N TYR A 73 0.54 11.19 -9.89
CA TYR A 73 1.21 12.14 -9.01
C TYR A 73 0.57 12.19 -7.62
N ASN A 74 -0.76 12.08 -7.55
CA ASN A 74 -1.44 11.96 -6.28
C ASN A 74 -1.12 10.61 -5.61
N MET A 75 -1.14 9.51 -6.37
CA MET A 75 -0.77 8.19 -5.85
C MET A 75 0.66 8.14 -5.31
N LEU A 76 1.63 8.75 -6.01
CA LEU A 76 3.02 8.84 -5.59
C LEU A 76 3.17 9.66 -4.29
N ASN A 77 2.42 10.74 -4.14
CA ASN A 77 2.40 11.49 -2.88
C ASN A 77 1.86 10.64 -1.72
N GLN A 78 0.78 9.89 -1.94
CA GLN A 78 0.25 8.97 -0.93
C GLN A 78 1.25 7.84 -0.63
N PHE A 79 1.92 7.31 -1.65
CA PHE A 79 2.97 6.29 -1.51
C PHE A 79 4.12 6.81 -0.66
N LYS A 80 4.67 7.99 -0.96
CA LYS A 80 5.73 8.64 -0.18
C LYS A 80 5.32 8.88 1.27
N ASN A 81 4.09 9.34 1.50
CA ASN A 81 3.56 9.53 2.85
C ASN A 81 3.48 8.21 3.63
N LEU A 82 3.00 7.14 2.99
CA LEU A 82 2.91 5.82 3.59
C LEU A 82 4.31 5.25 3.90
N THR A 83 5.24 5.32 2.95
CA THR A 83 6.63 4.88 3.15
C THR A 83 7.28 5.62 4.31
N SER A 84 7.11 6.95 4.39
CA SER A 84 7.62 7.76 5.50
C SER A 84 6.99 7.37 6.84
N PHE A 85 5.69 7.12 6.87
CA PHE A 85 4.98 6.65 8.06
C PHE A 85 5.51 5.29 8.54
N LEU A 86 5.64 4.33 7.63
CA LEU A 86 6.14 2.98 7.94
C LEU A 86 7.59 3.00 8.39
N LYS A 87 8.41 3.85 7.76
CA LYS A 87 9.81 4.04 8.17
C LYS A 87 9.89 4.53 9.62
N LYS A 88 9.12 5.56 9.97
CA LYS A 88 9.03 6.04 11.36
C LYS A 88 8.56 4.96 12.32
N ALA A 89 7.54 4.18 11.96
CA ALA A 89 7.06 3.08 12.79
C ALA A 89 8.14 1.99 13.00
N SER A 90 8.82 1.61 11.92
CA SER A 90 9.95 0.66 11.93
C SER A 90 11.09 1.14 12.81
N ASP A 91 11.56 2.37 12.63
CA ASP A 91 12.69 2.94 13.39
C ASP A 91 12.39 3.05 14.90
N ASN A 92 11.10 3.11 15.28
CA ASN A 92 10.65 3.13 16.67
C ASN A 92 10.20 1.75 17.21
N GLY A 93 10.42 0.67 16.45
CA GLY A 93 10.03 -0.69 16.85
C GLY A 93 8.54 -0.86 17.08
N LYS A 94 7.69 -0.15 16.33
CA LYS A 94 6.22 -0.19 16.47
C LYS A 94 5.61 -1.17 15.48
N GLY A 95 4.63 -1.95 15.96
CA GLY A 95 3.67 -2.62 15.08
C GLY A 95 2.64 -1.63 14.53
N MET A 96 1.78 -2.10 13.62
CA MET A 96 0.71 -1.28 13.06
C MET A 96 -0.56 -2.10 12.82
N TYR A 97 -1.65 -1.40 12.54
CA TYR A 97 -2.84 -2.00 11.94
C TYR A 97 -3.26 -1.23 10.69
N ARG A 98 -3.84 -1.94 9.73
CA ARG A 98 -4.47 -1.37 8.53
C ARG A 98 -5.98 -1.59 8.64
N LEU A 99 -6.71 -0.50 8.50
CA LEU A 99 -8.16 -0.45 8.43
C LEU A 99 -8.57 0.20 7.08
N VAL A 100 -9.54 -0.39 6.38
CA VAL A 100 -10.15 0.20 5.17
C VAL A 100 -11.53 0.69 5.56
N VAL A 101 -11.78 2.00 5.45
CA VAL A 101 -13.06 2.66 5.78
C VAL A 101 -13.66 3.37 4.57
#